data_AF-A0A9E1FB06-F1
#
_entry.id   AF-A0A9E1FB06-F1
#
_cell.length_a   1.000
_cell.length_b   1.000
_cell.length_c   1.000
_cell.angle_alpha   90.00
_cell.angle_beta   90.00
_cell.angle_gamma   90.00
#
_symmetry.space_group_name_H-M   'P 1'
#
loop_
_entity.id
_entity.type
_entity.pdbx_description
1 polymer ?
#
loop_
_entity_poly.entity_id
_entity_poly.type
_entity_poly.pdbx_seq_one_letter_code
_entity_poly.pdbx_strand_id
1 'polypeptide(L)'
;MKRVAIILLAIIMVVAMAACGRTENYDSNPSTQELAFPAKGEVPVNEKTVRFLGRYYEADGIYYTNMSCSGFEVYFEGNELKAELISEPVDSDHNTYIHVFLDDHYDALDSVKADGSQDGLENDSRILLKEGRNIVTLAENLEFGVHKITVQKANQSSLNKLGSVKLLPGDGVILEPPGAKDKSILVIGDSITCGSNNLGEDLPISYSASEDGLITMAAIAARQYDADIEVVAKNGLYTQMICSTFPESMIKYVDPFNRILEIWDTTLPGRQRDLVIINLGINDANVIGGSNGSYTYDQFQADYITLLKTVRTLYPECYILCTDLSTLANYEKEAVSEYTKETGDEKISFWKRSTAYSRHPLVSVHKSEAKQLVKKIDKLNIFR
;
A
#
# COMPACT_ATOMS: atom_id res chain seq x y z
N MET A 1 39.48 -49.59 42.31
CA MET A 1 39.59 -49.93 40.86
C MET A 1 38.20 -50.10 40.29
N LYS A 2 38.00 -49.67 39.04
CA LYS A 2 36.71 -49.49 38.33
C LYS A 2 35.73 -50.68 38.36
N ARG A 3 34.49 -50.32 37.97
CA ARG A 3 33.37 -51.10 37.36
C ARG A 3 32.22 -51.34 38.38
N VAL A 4 30.92 -51.26 38.06
CA VAL A 4 30.14 -51.55 36.85
C VAL A 4 28.83 -50.73 36.91
N ALA A 5 28.27 -50.32 35.76
CA ALA A 5 26.94 -49.72 35.60
C ALA A 5 25.83 -50.78 35.56
N ILE A 6 24.57 -50.47 35.95
CA ILE A 6 23.33 -51.05 35.39
C ILE A 6 22.11 -50.20 35.79
N ILE A 7 21.51 -49.59 34.76
CA ILE A 7 20.07 -49.47 34.38
C ILE A 7 19.03 -49.62 35.50
N LEU A 8 18.18 -48.58 35.69
CA LEU A 8 16.91 -48.68 36.39
C LEU A 8 15.73 -48.48 35.42
N LEU A 9 14.89 -49.51 35.34
CA LEU A 9 13.59 -49.57 34.67
C LEU A 9 12.55 -48.75 35.45
N ALA A 10 11.72 -48.01 34.72
CA ALA A 10 10.54 -47.33 35.25
C ALA A 10 9.38 -48.33 35.48
N ILE A 11 8.71 -48.23 36.63
CA ILE A 11 7.43 -48.89 36.90
C ILE A 11 6.41 -47.85 37.34
N ILE A 12 5.25 -48.00 36.71
CA ILE A 12 4.01 -47.20 36.69
C ILE A 12 3.30 -47.18 38.06
N MET A 13 2.70 -46.04 38.41
CA MET A 13 1.52 -46.01 39.27
C MET A 13 0.40 -45.21 38.60
N VAL A 14 -0.70 -45.91 38.34
CA VAL A 14 -2.00 -45.38 37.95
C VAL A 14 -2.73 -44.94 39.22
N VAL A 15 -3.25 -43.72 39.25
CA VAL A 15 -4.32 -43.33 40.18
C VAL A 15 -5.47 -42.77 39.36
N ALA A 16 -6.57 -43.50 39.36
CA ALA A 16 -7.86 -43.05 38.87
C ALA A 16 -8.65 -42.47 40.05
N MET A 17 -9.18 -41.25 39.89
CA MET A 17 -10.39 -40.81 40.58
C MET A 17 -11.21 -39.96 39.63
N ALA A 18 -12.46 -40.35 39.46
CA ALA A 18 -13.48 -39.61 38.74
C ALA A 18 -14.56 -39.10 39.71
N ALA A 19 -15.17 -37.99 39.28
CA ALA A 19 -16.47 -37.43 39.65
C ALA A 19 -16.55 -36.54 40.91
N CYS A 20 -16.72 -35.22 40.73
CA CYS A 20 -18.02 -34.58 40.45
C CYS A 20 -17.94 -33.04 40.52
N GLY A 21 -18.57 -32.36 39.55
CA GLY A 21 -19.34 -31.14 39.84
C GLY A 21 -18.71 -29.77 39.57
N ARG A 22 -18.68 -29.35 38.30
CA ARG A 22 -19.21 -28.07 37.77
C ARG A 22 -18.74 -27.90 36.33
N THR A 23 -19.64 -28.12 35.38
CA THR A 23 -19.49 -27.64 34.01
C THR A 23 -19.72 -26.13 34.01
N GLU A 24 -18.65 -25.35 34.09
CA GLU A 24 -18.66 -24.00 33.54
C GLU A 24 -18.33 -24.13 32.05
N ASN A 25 -19.36 -23.98 31.21
CA ASN A 25 -19.17 -23.76 29.79
C ASN A 25 -18.42 -22.43 29.62
N TYR A 26 -17.10 -22.49 29.45
CA TYR A 26 -16.37 -21.42 28.79
C TYR A 26 -16.49 -21.61 27.28
N ASP A 27 -17.71 -21.44 26.78
CA ASP A 27 -17.94 -21.02 25.40
C ASP A 27 -18.06 -19.50 25.43
N SER A 28 -16.93 -18.82 25.23
CA SER A 28 -16.92 -17.45 24.73
C SER A 28 -15.63 -17.22 23.96
N ASN A 29 -15.54 -17.87 22.81
CA ASN A 29 -14.82 -17.27 21.71
C ASN A 29 -15.61 -15.98 21.36
N PRO A 30 -15.06 -14.76 21.45
CA PRO A 30 -15.80 -13.55 21.05
C PRO A 30 -15.87 -13.41 19.52
N SER A 31 -15.85 -14.53 18.80
CA SER A 31 -15.95 -14.57 17.34
C SER A 31 -17.36 -15.00 16.96
N THR A 32 -17.97 -14.24 16.06
CA THR A 32 -19.28 -14.46 15.40
C THR A 32 -20.55 -13.93 16.07
N GLN A 33 -20.50 -12.75 16.72
CA GLN A 33 -21.67 -11.89 16.58
C GLN A 33 -21.70 -11.41 15.12
N GLU A 34 -22.68 -11.85 14.33
CA GLU A 34 -22.96 -11.22 13.04
C GLU A 34 -23.12 -9.72 13.29
N LEU A 35 -22.18 -8.92 12.76
CA LEU A 35 -22.34 -7.48 12.68
C LEU A 35 -23.54 -7.22 11.77
N ALA A 36 -24.67 -6.88 12.37
CA ALA A 36 -25.85 -6.41 11.66
C ALA A 36 -25.70 -4.92 11.38
N PHE A 37 -25.93 -4.51 10.14
CA PHE A 37 -26.02 -3.10 9.77
C PHE A 37 -27.46 -2.59 9.93
N PRO A 38 -27.66 -1.34 10.36
CA PRO A 38 -26.65 -0.36 10.78
C PRO A 38 -26.03 -0.67 12.17
N ALA A 39 -24.72 -0.47 12.32
CA ALA A 39 -23.97 -0.78 13.56
C ALA A 39 -23.75 0.46 14.43
N LYS A 40 -23.95 0.34 15.76
CA LYS A 40 -23.88 1.44 16.75
C LYS A 40 -22.72 1.24 17.73
N GLY A 41 -22.33 2.34 18.39
CA GLY A 41 -21.33 2.31 19.46
C GLY A 41 -19.91 2.08 18.92
N GLU A 42 -19.10 1.31 19.63
CA GLU A 42 -17.76 0.96 19.17
C GLU A 42 -17.82 -0.15 18.13
N VAL A 43 -17.50 0.17 16.88
CA VAL A 43 -17.57 -0.78 15.76
C VAL A 43 -16.16 -1.21 15.36
N PRO A 44 -15.76 -2.49 15.56
CA PRO A 44 -14.43 -2.96 15.16
C PRO A 44 -14.20 -2.80 13.66
N VAL A 45 -12.98 -2.38 13.28
CA VAL A 45 -12.56 -2.35 11.87
C VAL A 45 -12.22 -3.77 11.41
N ASN A 46 -12.85 -4.23 10.33
CA ASN A 46 -12.57 -5.48 9.64
C ASN A 46 -13.20 -5.46 8.24
N GLU A 47 -13.00 -6.53 7.46
CA GLU A 47 -13.49 -6.63 6.07
C GLU A 47 -15.01 -6.53 5.92
N LYS A 48 -15.79 -6.70 6.99
CA LYS A 48 -17.25 -6.51 6.96
C LYS A 48 -17.66 -5.06 7.20
N THR A 49 -16.87 -4.29 7.95
CA THR A 49 -17.24 -2.94 8.41
C THR A 49 -16.63 -1.83 7.59
N VAL A 50 -15.53 -2.09 6.90
CA VAL A 50 -14.88 -1.14 6.01
C VAL A 50 -14.46 -1.81 4.71
N ARG A 51 -14.30 -1.03 3.65
CA ARG A 51 -13.61 -1.46 2.43
C ARG A 51 -12.14 -1.07 2.54
N PHE A 52 -11.23 -2.04 2.58
CA PHE A 52 -9.80 -1.72 2.55
C PHE A 52 -9.35 -1.27 1.16
N LEU A 53 -8.43 -0.30 1.14
CA LEU A 53 -7.76 0.23 -0.04
C LEU A 53 -6.31 -0.27 -0.06
N GLY A 54 -5.87 -0.84 -1.18
CA GLY A 54 -4.54 -1.43 -1.30
C GLY A 54 -4.35 -2.72 -0.50
N ARG A 55 -3.10 -3.10 -0.26
CA ARG A 55 -2.76 -4.31 0.49
C ARG A 55 -2.90 -4.09 1.99
N TYR A 56 -3.42 -5.10 2.68
CA TYR A 56 -3.56 -5.11 4.13
C TYR A 56 -3.34 -6.52 4.70
N TYR A 57 -3.05 -6.57 5.99
CA TYR A 57 -3.05 -7.80 6.78
C TYR A 57 -3.67 -7.54 8.15
N GLU A 58 -4.10 -8.61 8.81
CA GLU A 58 -4.61 -8.57 10.18
C GLU A 58 -3.54 -9.13 11.14
N ALA A 59 -3.37 -8.48 12.28
CA ALA A 59 -2.56 -8.98 13.39
C ALA A 59 -3.17 -8.54 14.73
N ASP A 60 -3.43 -9.49 15.61
CA ASP A 60 -3.96 -9.28 16.96
C ASP A 60 -5.25 -8.42 17.02
N GLY A 61 -6.14 -8.62 16.04
CA GLY A 61 -7.41 -7.89 15.88
C GLY A 61 -7.27 -6.50 15.26
N ILE A 62 -6.10 -6.15 14.72
CA ILE A 62 -5.80 -4.86 14.11
C ILE A 62 -5.52 -5.06 12.62
N TYR A 63 -6.14 -4.23 11.78
CA TYR A 63 -5.91 -4.27 10.34
C TYR A 63 -4.88 -3.21 9.94
N TYR A 64 -3.78 -3.65 9.33
CA TYR A 64 -2.66 -2.81 8.93
C TYR A 64 -2.69 -2.51 7.43
N THR A 65 -2.62 -1.22 7.08
CA THR A 65 -2.57 -0.71 5.70
C THR A 65 -1.30 0.14 5.55
N ASN A 66 -0.17 -0.52 5.32
CA ASN A 66 1.14 0.15 5.43
C ASN A 66 1.62 0.80 4.14
N MET A 67 1.12 0.38 2.98
CA MET A 67 1.56 0.89 1.68
C MET A 67 1.13 2.34 1.46
N SER A 68 1.85 3.09 0.62
CA SER A 68 1.39 4.40 0.15
C SER A 68 -0.01 4.28 -0.47
N CYS A 69 -0.87 5.27 -0.26
CA CYS A 69 -2.27 5.32 -0.71
C CYS A 69 -3.21 4.23 -0.15
N SER A 70 -2.72 3.31 0.69
CA SER A 70 -3.57 2.30 1.33
C SER A 70 -4.34 2.87 2.51
N GLY A 71 -5.40 2.19 2.93
CA GLY A 71 -6.26 2.65 4.01
C GLY A 71 -7.63 1.98 3.95
N PHE A 72 -8.69 2.73 4.23
CA PHE A 72 -10.05 2.18 4.17
C PHE A 72 -11.10 3.22 3.81
N GLU A 73 -12.26 2.74 3.37
CA GLU A 73 -13.47 3.51 3.16
C GLU A 73 -14.62 2.97 4.01
N VAL A 74 -15.49 3.86 4.47
CA VAL A 74 -16.66 3.51 5.26
C VAL A 74 -17.83 4.44 4.99
N TYR A 75 -19.04 3.89 4.94
CA TYR A 75 -20.27 4.66 5.01
C TYR A 75 -20.75 4.76 6.45
N PHE A 76 -21.21 5.94 6.85
CA PHE A 76 -21.87 6.15 8.13
C PHE A 76 -23.07 7.09 7.96
N GLU A 77 -24.06 6.96 8.83
CA GLU A 77 -25.14 7.94 8.97
C GLU A 77 -24.96 8.66 10.31
N GLY A 78 -24.74 9.97 10.29
CA GLY A 78 -24.43 10.75 11.48
C GLY A 78 -23.98 12.17 11.16
N ASN A 79 -23.45 12.87 12.17
CA ASN A 79 -22.89 14.22 12.05
C ASN A 79 -21.38 14.29 12.41
N GLU A 80 -20.84 13.21 12.98
CA GLU A 80 -19.42 13.01 13.27
C GLU A 80 -19.03 11.54 13.09
N LEU A 81 -17.75 11.32 12.79
CA LEU A 81 -17.13 10.00 12.85
C LEU A 81 -15.72 10.14 13.39
N LYS A 82 -15.37 9.32 14.38
CA LYS A 82 -14.00 9.16 14.88
C LYS A 82 -13.52 7.74 14.62
N ALA A 83 -12.20 7.54 14.59
CA ALA A 83 -11.59 6.22 14.53
C ALA A 83 -10.43 6.11 15.52
N GLU A 84 -10.24 4.91 16.06
CA GLU A 84 -9.02 4.55 16.76
C GLU A 84 -8.03 3.95 15.77
N LEU A 85 -6.92 4.66 15.56
CA LEU A 85 -5.83 4.29 14.65
C LEU A 85 -4.52 4.11 15.43
N ILE A 86 -3.63 3.28 14.89
CA ILE A 86 -2.29 3.02 15.44
C ILE A 86 -1.23 3.51 14.47
N SER A 87 -0.26 4.25 14.98
CA SER A 87 0.92 4.68 14.24
C SER A 87 2.16 4.01 14.83
N GLU A 88 2.91 3.29 14.00
CA GLU A 88 4.20 2.68 14.37
C GLU A 88 5.30 3.22 13.43
N PRO A 89 5.87 4.40 13.73
CA PRO A 89 7.02 4.91 12.99
C PRO A 89 8.28 4.12 13.31
N VAL A 90 9.21 4.03 12.34
CA VAL A 90 10.50 3.33 12.58
C VAL A 90 11.46 4.14 13.45
N ASP A 91 11.33 5.47 13.45
CA ASP A 91 12.02 6.42 14.32
C ASP A 91 11.32 7.79 14.30
N SER A 92 11.89 8.80 14.98
CA SER A 92 11.33 10.15 15.11
C SER A 92 11.22 10.94 13.79
N ASP A 93 11.99 10.56 12.77
CA ASP A 93 12.01 11.21 11.46
C ASP A 93 11.06 10.53 10.45
N HIS A 94 10.36 9.48 10.87
CA HIS A 94 9.53 8.66 10.00
C HIS A 94 8.05 8.60 10.41
N ASN A 95 7.50 9.74 10.81
CA ASN A 95 6.13 9.85 11.31
C ASN A 95 5.03 9.46 10.30
N THR A 96 3.88 9.01 10.80
CA THR A 96 2.74 8.61 9.97
C THR A 96 1.83 9.78 9.64
N TYR A 97 1.68 10.08 8.35
CA TYR A 97 0.72 11.03 7.83
C TYR A 97 -0.42 10.32 7.10
N ILE A 98 -1.65 10.75 7.38
CA ILE A 98 -2.86 10.27 6.70
C ILE A 98 -3.65 11.45 6.11
N HIS A 99 -4.41 11.16 5.06
CA HIS A 99 -5.50 12.01 4.59
C HIS A 99 -6.83 11.41 5.00
N VAL A 100 -7.82 12.29 5.20
CA VAL A 100 -9.22 11.94 5.38
C VAL A 100 -10.04 12.74 4.38
N PHE A 101 -10.83 12.03 3.58
CA PHE A 101 -11.71 12.63 2.57
C PHE A 101 -13.16 12.33 2.92
N LEU A 102 -14.02 13.33 2.74
CA LEU A 102 -15.46 13.26 2.95
C LEU A 102 -16.16 13.26 1.58
N ASP A 103 -17.05 12.31 1.36
CA ASP A 103 -17.95 12.28 0.18
C ASP A 103 -17.22 12.44 -1.17
N ASP A 104 -16.06 11.78 -1.32
CA ASP A 104 -15.20 11.82 -2.52
C ASP A 104 -14.65 13.22 -2.88
N HIS A 105 -14.63 14.15 -1.93
CA HIS A 105 -14.01 15.46 -2.10
C HIS A 105 -12.50 15.40 -1.84
N TYR A 106 -11.71 15.34 -2.92
CA TYR A 106 -10.24 15.28 -2.90
C TYR A 106 -9.55 16.64 -3.14
N ASP A 107 -10.31 17.75 -3.18
CA ASP A 107 -9.85 19.07 -3.61
C ASP A 107 -8.64 19.59 -2.81
N ALA A 108 -8.51 19.15 -1.55
CA ALA A 108 -7.38 19.48 -0.70
C ALA A 108 -6.02 19.12 -1.34
N LEU A 109 -5.92 17.98 -2.03
CA LEU A 109 -4.71 17.53 -2.71
C LEU A 109 -4.28 18.48 -3.83
N ASP A 110 -5.23 19.14 -4.49
CA ASP A 110 -4.93 20.08 -5.57
C ASP A 110 -4.41 21.42 -5.06
N SER A 111 -4.77 21.78 -3.82
CA SER A 111 -4.37 23.02 -3.16
C SER A 111 -2.98 22.98 -2.51
N VAL A 112 -2.43 21.78 -2.28
CA VAL A 112 -1.10 21.59 -1.67
C VAL A 112 -0.01 22.19 -2.55
N LYS A 113 0.83 23.03 -1.94
CA LYS A 113 2.03 23.59 -2.56
C LYS A 113 3.18 23.59 -1.56
N ALA A 114 4.38 23.36 -2.08
CA ALA A 114 5.60 23.78 -1.39
C ALA A 114 5.57 25.31 -1.31
N ASP A 115 5.60 25.88 -0.10
CA ASP A 115 5.51 27.33 0.10
C ASP A 115 6.85 28.05 -0.20
N GLY A 116 7.89 27.28 -0.55
CA GLY A 116 9.22 27.77 -0.87
C GLY A 116 10.02 28.23 0.35
N SER A 117 9.48 28.08 1.56
CA SER A 117 10.19 28.25 2.82
C SER A 117 10.68 26.90 3.35
N GLN A 118 11.75 26.93 4.14
CA GLN A 118 12.29 25.73 4.79
C GLN A 118 11.29 25.13 5.81
N ASP A 119 10.30 25.90 6.26
CA ASP A 119 9.51 25.54 7.45
C ASP A 119 8.03 25.21 7.16
N GLY A 120 7.57 25.12 5.91
CA GLY A 120 6.12 25.01 5.65
C GLY A 120 5.64 24.35 4.36
N LEU A 121 4.42 23.82 4.47
CA LEU A 121 3.55 23.44 3.37
C LEU A 121 2.33 24.35 3.41
N GLU A 122 2.00 24.94 2.26
CA GLU A 122 0.75 25.67 2.12
C GLU A 122 -0.39 24.67 1.88
N ASN A 123 -1.43 24.77 2.71
CA ASN A 123 -2.65 23.94 2.63
C ASN A 123 -2.39 22.44 2.81
N ASP A 124 -1.45 22.04 3.68
CA ASP A 124 -1.31 20.64 4.06
C ASP A 124 -2.56 20.17 4.82
N SER A 125 -3.31 19.26 4.20
CA SER A 125 -4.53 18.67 4.76
C SER A 125 -4.29 17.37 5.52
N ARG A 126 -3.02 16.93 5.62
CA ARG A 126 -2.69 15.68 6.29
C ARG A 126 -2.84 15.80 7.79
N ILE A 127 -3.24 14.70 8.41
CA ILE A 127 -3.24 14.50 9.85
C ILE A 127 -1.96 13.75 10.22
N LEU A 128 -1.13 14.35 11.08
CA LEU A 128 0.01 13.70 11.71
C LEU A 128 -0.47 12.87 12.91
N LEU A 129 -0.19 11.57 12.89
CA LEU A 129 -0.47 10.67 14.00
C LEU A 129 0.71 10.61 14.97
N LYS A 130 0.43 10.61 16.28
CA LYS A 130 1.44 10.34 17.31
C LYS A 130 1.75 8.85 17.33
N GLU A 131 2.97 8.47 17.71
CA GLU A 131 3.31 7.05 17.95
C GLU A 131 2.32 6.41 18.94
N GLY A 132 1.86 5.20 18.62
CA GLY A 132 0.88 4.46 19.41
C GLY A 132 -0.58 4.70 18.97
N ARG A 133 -1.51 4.57 19.92
CA ARG A 133 -2.96 4.67 19.69
C ARG A 133 -3.42 6.13 19.64
N ASN A 134 -4.21 6.46 18.64
CA ASN A 134 -4.77 7.79 18.39
C ASN A 134 -6.29 7.67 18.22
N ILE A 135 -7.07 8.48 18.93
CA ILE A 135 -8.47 8.74 18.56
C ILE A 135 -8.46 9.93 17.62
N VAL A 136 -8.81 9.69 16.36
CA VAL A 136 -8.78 10.68 15.29
C VAL A 136 -10.20 11.04 14.91
N THR A 137 -10.54 12.34 14.92
CA THR A 137 -11.78 12.81 14.29
C THR A 137 -11.62 12.77 12.78
N LEU A 138 -12.41 11.93 12.12
CA LEU A 138 -12.41 11.78 10.67
C LEU A 138 -13.34 12.82 10.01
N ALA A 139 -14.48 13.08 10.63
CA ALA A 139 -15.34 14.20 10.29
C ALA A 139 -16.15 14.64 11.51
N GLU A 140 -16.54 15.91 11.55
CA GLU A 140 -17.37 16.50 12.60
C GLU A 140 -18.13 17.71 12.06
N ASN A 141 -19.12 18.17 12.81
CA ASN A 141 -19.95 19.34 12.46
C ASN A 141 -20.67 19.20 11.10
N LEU A 142 -21.00 17.98 10.69
CA LEU A 142 -21.79 17.73 9.49
C LEU A 142 -23.29 17.91 9.77
N GLU A 143 -24.07 18.15 8.72
CA GLU A 143 -25.51 17.89 8.80
C GLU A 143 -25.73 16.39 9.06
N PHE A 144 -26.76 16.04 9.83
CA PHE A 144 -27.03 14.62 10.08
C PHE A 144 -27.51 13.96 8.79
N GLY A 145 -26.74 13.00 8.27
CA GLY A 145 -27.06 12.30 7.05
C GLY A 145 -26.09 11.17 6.74
N VAL A 146 -26.25 10.55 5.57
CA VAL A 146 -25.34 9.51 5.08
C VAL A 146 -24.12 10.16 4.43
N HIS A 147 -22.94 9.73 4.88
CA HIS A 147 -21.66 10.23 4.40
C HIS A 147 -20.69 9.06 4.15
N LYS A 148 -19.74 9.29 3.25
CA LYS A 148 -18.60 8.40 3.01
C LYS A 148 -17.32 9.03 3.56
N ILE A 149 -16.54 8.25 4.29
CA ILE A 149 -15.19 8.62 4.69
C ILE A 149 -14.18 7.72 3.99
N THR A 150 -13.14 8.31 3.43
CA THR A 150 -11.97 7.61 2.91
C THR A 150 -10.74 8.05 3.69
N VAL A 151 -10.09 7.11 4.37
CA VAL A 151 -8.80 7.34 5.06
C VAL A 151 -7.70 6.71 4.22
N GLN A 152 -6.64 7.47 3.91
CA GLN A 152 -5.51 6.97 3.12
C GLN A 152 -4.17 7.44 3.67
N LYS A 153 -3.20 6.53 3.70
CA LYS A 153 -1.83 6.77 4.15
C LYS A 153 -1.02 7.49 3.08
N ALA A 154 -0.33 8.57 3.46
CA ALA A 154 0.52 9.32 2.54
C ALA A 154 1.85 8.60 2.28
N ASN A 155 2.46 8.04 3.33
CA ASN A 155 3.85 7.58 3.29
C ASN A 155 4.01 6.11 2.89
N GLN A 156 5.18 5.74 2.36
CA GLN A 156 5.56 4.36 2.05
C GLN A 156 5.67 3.46 3.30
N SER A 157 5.58 2.13 3.11
CA SER A 157 5.49 1.20 4.25
C SER A 157 6.77 1.09 5.07
N SER A 158 7.94 1.32 4.48
CA SER A 158 9.22 1.17 5.20
C SER A 158 9.53 2.30 6.19
N LEU A 159 8.71 3.36 6.23
CA LEU A 159 8.87 4.48 7.16
C LEU A 159 7.99 4.31 8.40
N ASN A 160 6.77 3.81 8.20
CA ASN A 160 5.81 3.65 9.27
C ASN A 160 4.68 2.70 8.89
N LYS A 161 4.00 2.19 9.91
CA LYS A 161 2.80 1.37 9.79
C LYS A 161 1.57 2.11 10.30
N LEU A 162 0.43 1.80 9.68
CA LEU A 162 -0.88 2.34 10.05
C LEU A 162 -1.82 1.17 10.36
N GLY A 163 -2.20 1.04 11.63
CA GLY A 163 -3.20 0.08 12.09
C GLY A 163 -4.56 0.75 12.28
N SER A 164 -5.64 0.04 11.98
CA SER A 164 -7.03 0.48 12.21
C SER A 164 -7.70 -0.45 13.20
N VAL A 165 -8.30 0.11 14.27
CA VAL A 165 -8.85 -0.67 15.39
C VAL A 165 -10.37 -0.66 15.39
N LYS A 166 -10.98 0.53 15.53
CA LYS A 166 -12.44 0.68 15.62
C LYS A 166 -12.91 2.05 15.14
N LEU A 167 -14.18 2.11 14.78
CA LEU A 167 -14.92 3.30 14.43
C LEU A 167 -15.85 3.70 15.57
N LEU A 168 -16.07 5.01 15.70
CA LEU A 168 -16.85 5.65 16.76
C LEU A 168 -17.78 6.68 16.10
N PRO A 169 -18.99 6.30 15.65
CA PRO A 169 -19.93 7.19 14.96
C PRO A 169 -20.73 8.10 15.91
N GLY A 170 -20.38 8.18 17.19
CA GLY A 170 -21.13 8.95 18.19
C GLY A 170 -22.58 8.44 18.33
N ASP A 171 -23.54 9.34 18.14
CA ASP A 171 -24.98 9.03 18.11
C ASP A 171 -25.45 8.42 16.77
N GLY A 172 -24.57 8.42 15.76
CA GLY A 172 -24.81 7.86 14.44
C GLY A 172 -24.60 6.34 14.36
N VAL A 173 -24.45 5.86 13.13
CA VAL A 173 -24.28 4.43 12.82
C VAL A 173 -23.30 4.20 11.67
N ILE A 174 -22.59 3.07 11.70
CA ILE A 174 -21.86 2.55 10.55
C ILE A 174 -22.81 1.77 9.65
N LEU A 175 -22.69 1.95 8.33
CA LEU A 175 -23.47 1.27 7.31
C LEU A 175 -22.63 0.20 6.61
N GLU A 176 -23.25 -0.55 5.69
CA GLU A 176 -22.50 -1.46 4.82
C GLU A 176 -21.40 -0.69 4.06
N PRO A 177 -20.18 -1.26 3.95
CA PRO A 177 -19.07 -0.57 3.31
C PRO A 177 -19.31 -0.37 1.81
N PRO A 178 -18.66 0.63 1.18
CA PRO A 178 -18.74 0.81 -0.26
C PRO A 178 -18.20 -0.41 -1.03
N GLY A 179 -18.65 -0.57 -2.28
CA GLY A 179 -18.14 -1.57 -3.20
C GLY A 179 -16.80 -1.15 -3.84
N ALA A 180 -16.17 -2.08 -4.56
CA ALA A 180 -14.99 -1.77 -5.37
C ALA A 180 -15.32 -0.86 -6.55
N LYS A 181 -14.37 -0.04 -6.98
CA LYS A 181 -14.52 0.76 -8.19
C LYS A 181 -14.41 -0.14 -9.43
N ASP A 182 -15.02 0.29 -10.52
CA ASP A 182 -15.01 -0.45 -11.80
C ASP A 182 -13.63 -0.52 -12.45
N LYS A 183 -12.72 0.38 -12.07
CA LYS A 183 -11.36 0.48 -12.62
C LYS A 183 -10.34 0.36 -11.52
N SER A 184 -9.21 -0.25 -11.82
CA SER A 184 -8.16 -0.51 -10.85
C SER A 184 -6.76 -0.41 -11.45
N ILE A 185 -5.86 0.24 -10.71
CA ILE A 185 -4.45 0.46 -11.08
C ILE A 185 -3.55 -0.08 -9.98
N LEU A 186 -2.60 -0.95 -10.34
CA LEU A 186 -1.44 -1.24 -9.51
C LEU A 186 -0.24 -0.46 -10.02
N VAL A 187 0.51 0.15 -9.12
CA VAL A 187 1.78 0.80 -9.42
C VAL A 187 2.90 0.10 -8.68
N ILE A 188 3.88 -0.41 -9.42
CA ILE A 188 5.12 -0.97 -8.89
C ILE A 188 6.23 0.03 -9.18
N GLY A 189 6.97 0.46 -8.16
CA GLY A 189 8.01 1.45 -8.39
C GLY A 189 8.87 1.82 -7.20
N ASP A 190 9.59 2.91 -7.34
CA ASP A 190 10.56 3.38 -6.35
C ASP A 190 10.08 4.65 -5.60
N SER A 191 11.01 5.48 -5.13
CA SER A 191 10.71 6.74 -4.44
C SER A 191 9.87 7.71 -5.27
N ILE A 192 9.96 7.71 -6.60
CA ILE A 192 9.10 8.55 -7.45
C ILE A 192 7.64 8.10 -7.29
N THR A 193 7.41 6.79 -7.14
CA THR A 193 6.08 6.21 -6.93
C THR A 193 5.60 6.41 -5.50
N CYS A 194 6.50 6.46 -4.51
CA CYS A 194 6.17 6.81 -3.14
C CYS A 194 5.86 8.30 -2.94
N GLY A 195 6.32 9.16 -3.87
CA GLY A 195 6.24 10.62 -3.73
C GLY A 195 7.33 11.18 -2.83
N SER A 196 8.47 10.52 -2.69
CA SER A 196 9.54 10.99 -1.78
C SER A 196 9.99 12.40 -2.16
N ASN A 197 10.00 13.31 -1.18
CA ASN A 197 10.34 14.73 -1.33
C ASN A 197 9.48 15.51 -2.35
N ASN A 198 8.33 15.00 -2.79
CA ASN A 198 7.50 15.71 -3.76
C ASN A 198 6.90 17.01 -3.18
N LEU A 199 6.80 17.11 -1.86
CA LEU A 199 6.32 18.28 -1.12
C LEU A 199 7.41 19.33 -0.86
N GLY A 200 8.68 19.02 -1.15
CA GLY A 200 9.80 19.92 -0.93
C GLY A 200 11.08 19.16 -0.60
N GLU A 201 12.16 19.55 -1.24
CA GLU A 201 13.51 19.06 -0.96
C GLU A 201 14.16 20.04 0.01
N ASP A 202 14.74 19.56 1.10
CA ASP A 202 15.41 20.38 2.13
C ASP A 202 14.49 21.08 3.16
N LEU A 203 13.27 20.58 3.38
CA LEU A 203 12.49 20.95 4.57
C LEU A 203 13.22 20.41 5.83
N PRO A 204 13.62 21.20 6.84
CA PRO A 204 14.04 20.80 8.20
C PRO A 204 12.99 20.01 9.02
N ILE A 205 12.12 19.29 8.34
CA ILE A 205 11.11 18.40 8.91
C ILE A 205 11.52 16.95 8.69
N SER A 206 10.91 16.06 9.47
CA SER A 206 10.99 14.60 9.32
C SER A 206 10.87 14.17 7.85
N TYR A 207 11.65 13.17 7.43
CA TYR A 207 11.66 12.64 6.04
C TYR A 207 10.26 12.27 5.53
N SER A 208 9.39 11.72 6.40
CA SER A 208 8.02 11.38 6.01
C SER A 208 7.14 12.61 5.75
N ALA A 209 7.47 13.77 6.31
CA ALA A 209 6.68 14.97 6.12
C ALA A 209 6.87 15.58 4.70
N SER A 210 7.97 15.28 4.01
CA SER A 210 8.20 15.68 2.61
C SER A 210 7.64 14.71 1.57
N GLU A 211 7.10 13.56 1.99
CA GLU A 211 6.58 12.50 1.12
C GLU A 211 5.05 12.42 1.14
N ASP A 212 4.43 12.42 -0.03
CA ASP A 212 3.00 12.11 -0.17
C ASP A 212 2.68 11.31 -1.44
N GLY A 213 2.40 10.03 -1.27
CA GLY A 213 2.05 9.09 -2.34
C GLY A 213 0.77 9.45 -3.08
N LEU A 214 -0.16 10.20 -2.45
CA LEU A 214 -1.41 10.64 -3.09
C LEU A 214 -1.16 11.78 -4.08
N ILE A 215 0.00 12.43 -4.06
CA ILE A 215 0.40 13.50 -4.99
C ILE A 215 1.49 13.01 -5.95
N THR A 216 1.31 11.80 -6.46
CA THR A 216 2.19 11.18 -7.47
C THR A 216 1.49 11.10 -8.82
N MET A 217 2.29 10.99 -9.90
CA MET A 217 1.79 10.88 -11.28
C MET A 217 0.66 9.84 -11.39
N ALA A 218 0.87 8.65 -10.82
CA ALA A 218 -0.07 7.55 -10.93
C ALA A 218 -1.29 7.72 -10.03
N ALA A 219 -1.14 8.23 -8.80
CA ALA A 219 -2.28 8.52 -7.92
C ALA A 219 -3.20 9.61 -8.50
N ILE A 220 -2.61 10.66 -9.10
CA ILE A 220 -3.38 11.70 -9.80
C ILE A 220 -4.13 11.11 -11.00
N ALA A 221 -3.47 10.26 -11.80
CA ALA A 221 -4.13 9.60 -12.93
C ALA A 221 -5.27 8.66 -12.48
N ALA A 222 -5.06 7.88 -11.41
CA ALA A 222 -6.09 6.99 -10.85
C ALA A 222 -7.34 7.76 -10.44
N ARG A 223 -7.20 8.89 -9.75
CA ARG A 223 -8.33 9.75 -9.40
C ARG A 223 -9.07 10.28 -10.63
N GLN A 224 -8.35 10.65 -11.69
CA GLN A 224 -8.99 11.14 -12.92
C GLN A 224 -9.86 10.07 -13.62
N TYR A 225 -9.54 8.78 -13.44
CA TYR A 225 -10.33 7.68 -13.99
C TYR A 225 -11.40 7.14 -13.03
N ASP A 226 -11.48 7.70 -11.82
CA ASP A 226 -12.21 7.11 -10.70
C ASP A 226 -11.83 5.63 -10.51
N ALA A 227 -10.52 5.38 -10.43
CA ALA A 227 -9.95 4.05 -10.29
C ALA A 227 -9.42 3.80 -8.88
N ASP A 228 -9.57 2.57 -8.40
CA ASP A 228 -8.84 2.09 -7.23
C ASP A 228 -7.35 2.07 -7.51
N ILE A 229 -6.53 2.43 -6.51
CA ILE A 229 -5.08 2.40 -6.62
C ILE A 229 -4.47 1.48 -5.56
N GLU A 230 -3.56 0.63 -6.00
CA GLU A 230 -2.66 -0.15 -5.16
C GLU A 230 -1.22 0.28 -5.47
N VAL A 231 -0.40 0.48 -4.44
CA VAL A 231 1.00 0.86 -4.58
C VAL A 231 1.88 -0.20 -3.91
N VAL A 232 2.85 -0.71 -4.67
CA VAL A 232 3.95 -1.56 -4.16
C VAL A 232 5.24 -0.86 -4.53
N ALA A 233 5.67 0.05 -3.65
CA ALA A 233 6.83 0.89 -3.90
C ALA A 233 7.63 1.17 -2.62
N LYS A 234 8.93 1.39 -2.80
CA LYS A 234 9.85 1.79 -1.74
C LYS A 234 10.98 2.65 -2.31
N ASN A 235 11.43 3.64 -1.54
CA ASN A 235 12.63 4.40 -1.88
C ASN A 235 13.85 3.45 -2.06
N GLY A 236 14.53 3.63 -3.18
CA GLY A 236 15.66 2.79 -3.60
C GLY A 236 15.25 1.42 -4.16
N LEU A 237 13.96 1.15 -4.42
CA LEU A 237 13.54 -0.11 -5.05
C LEU A 237 14.13 -0.20 -6.47
N TYR A 238 14.64 -1.39 -6.81
CA TYR A 238 15.18 -1.71 -8.12
C TYR A 238 14.83 -3.17 -8.49
N THR A 239 14.94 -3.51 -9.76
CA THR A 239 14.30 -4.69 -10.36
C THR A 239 14.80 -6.01 -9.78
N GLN A 240 16.12 -6.18 -9.64
CA GLN A 240 16.70 -7.38 -9.04
C GLN A 240 16.24 -7.58 -7.58
N MET A 241 16.10 -6.51 -6.80
CA MET A 241 15.64 -6.61 -5.42
C MET A 241 14.23 -7.20 -5.35
N ILE A 242 13.35 -6.83 -6.29
CA ILE A 242 11.99 -7.40 -6.40
C ILE A 242 12.03 -8.90 -6.73
N CYS A 243 12.97 -9.33 -7.57
CA CYS A 243 13.01 -10.70 -8.06
C CYS A 243 13.72 -11.67 -7.11
N SER A 244 14.73 -11.21 -6.37
CA SER A 244 15.74 -12.10 -5.78
C SER A 244 15.94 -11.98 -4.27
N THR A 245 15.28 -11.03 -3.60
CA THR A 245 15.47 -10.82 -2.14
C THR A 245 14.82 -11.92 -1.29
N PHE A 246 13.73 -12.49 -1.80
CA PHE A 246 12.98 -13.55 -1.14
C PHE A 246 12.85 -14.76 -2.09
N PRO A 247 12.46 -15.95 -1.59
CA PRO A 247 12.25 -17.12 -2.45
C PRO A 247 11.22 -16.89 -3.56
N GLU A 248 10.26 -16.00 -3.30
CA GLU A 248 9.24 -15.55 -4.25
C GLU A 248 9.37 -14.04 -4.46
N SER A 249 8.90 -13.54 -5.60
CA SER A 249 8.98 -12.12 -5.92
C SER A 249 8.31 -11.24 -4.85
N MET A 250 8.92 -10.10 -4.51
CA MET A 250 8.39 -9.14 -3.52
C MET A 250 6.92 -8.78 -3.78
N ILE A 251 6.51 -8.65 -5.05
CA ILE A 251 5.15 -8.25 -5.41
C ILE A 251 4.08 -9.31 -5.11
N LYS A 252 4.47 -10.51 -4.66
CA LYS A 252 3.55 -11.55 -4.16
C LYS A 252 3.13 -11.35 -2.70
N TYR A 253 3.84 -10.52 -1.92
CA TYR A 253 3.64 -10.42 -0.48
C TYR A 253 2.83 -9.19 -0.07
N VAL A 254 2.11 -9.27 1.05
CA VAL A 254 1.32 -8.13 1.57
C VAL A 254 2.20 -6.91 1.84
N ASP A 255 3.30 -7.08 2.59
CA ASP A 255 4.25 -6.01 2.88
C ASP A 255 5.70 -6.53 2.94
N PRO A 256 6.35 -6.73 1.78
CA PRO A 256 7.70 -7.27 1.71
C PRO A 256 8.74 -6.35 2.37
N PHE A 257 8.46 -5.05 2.47
CA PHE A 257 9.40 -4.06 2.98
C PHE A 257 9.50 -4.08 4.50
N ASN A 258 8.43 -4.51 5.19
CA ASN A 258 8.43 -4.84 6.61
C ASN A 258 8.56 -6.35 6.88
N ARG A 259 8.91 -7.15 5.87
CA ARG A 259 9.03 -8.62 5.94
C ARG A 259 7.75 -9.33 6.40
N ILE A 260 6.59 -8.75 6.10
CA ILE A 260 5.29 -9.44 6.24
C ILE A 260 5.08 -10.27 4.98
N LEU A 261 5.59 -11.49 5.02
CA LEU A 261 5.67 -12.40 3.87
C LEU A 261 4.41 -13.28 3.71
N GLU A 262 3.26 -12.82 4.20
CA GLU A 262 1.98 -13.39 3.83
C GLU A 262 1.71 -13.12 2.34
N ILE A 263 1.16 -14.11 1.64
CA ILE A 263 0.85 -13.99 0.22
C ILE A 263 -0.38 -13.11 0.03
N TRP A 264 -0.24 -12.05 -0.75
CA TRP A 264 -1.36 -11.29 -1.25
C TRP A 264 -2.02 -12.09 -2.38
N ASP A 265 -3.00 -12.91 -2.02
CA ASP A 265 -3.73 -13.74 -2.97
C ASP A 265 -4.56 -12.88 -3.92
N THR A 266 -4.07 -12.72 -5.16
CA THR A 266 -4.73 -11.90 -6.20
C THR A 266 -5.96 -12.57 -6.80
N THR A 267 -6.25 -13.83 -6.45
CA THR A 267 -7.44 -14.54 -6.93
C THR A 267 -8.70 -14.20 -6.13
N LEU A 268 -8.55 -13.59 -4.96
CA LEU A 268 -9.69 -13.15 -4.16
C LEU A 268 -10.43 -11.94 -4.80
N PRO A 269 -11.74 -11.79 -4.56
CA PRO A 269 -12.54 -10.72 -5.14
C PRO A 269 -11.96 -9.32 -4.89
N GLY A 270 -11.99 -8.46 -5.92
CA GLY A 270 -11.50 -7.08 -5.83
C GLY A 270 -9.98 -6.90 -5.82
N ARG A 271 -9.20 -7.99 -5.95
CA ARG A 271 -7.72 -7.94 -5.96
C ARG A 271 -7.07 -8.07 -7.33
N GLN A 272 -7.84 -8.35 -8.38
CA GLN A 272 -7.37 -8.19 -9.76
C GLN A 272 -7.20 -6.71 -10.13
N ARG A 273 -6.40 -6.45 -11.18
CA ARG A 273 -6.03 -5.09 -11.61
C ARG A 273 -6.20 -4.95 -13.11
N ASP A 274 -6.79 -3.85 -13.55
CA ASP A 274 -7.00 -3.60 -14.98
C ASP A 274 -5.74 -3.04 -15.64
N LEU A 275 -4.97 -2.25 -14.89
CA LEU A 275 -3.72 -1.66 -15.34
C LEU A 275 -2.62 -1.87 -14.29
N VAL A 276 -1.47 -2.40 -14.72
CA VAL A 276 -0.25 -2.42 -13.93
C VAL A 276 0.77 -1.47 -14.53
N ILE A 277 1.16 -0.44 -13.78
CA ILE A 277 2.20 0.50 -14.15
C ILE A 277 3.50 0.09 -13.47
N ILE A 278 4.55 -0.17 -14.24
CA ILE A 278 5.89 -0.45 -13.72
C ILE A 278 6.75 0.80 -13.96
N ASN A 279 7.11 1.47 -12.88
CA ASN A 279 7.87 2.72 -12.86
C ASN A 279 9.19 2.50 -12.09
N LEU A 280 10.12 1.80 -12.74
CA LEU A 280 11.44 1.42 -12.24
C LEU A 280 12.52 1.89 -13.24
N GLY A 281 13.78 1.55 -12.98
CA GLY A 281 14.91 1.84 -13.89
C GLY A 281 15.93 2.82 -13.32
N ILE A 282 15.51 3.86 -12.60
CA ILE A 282 16.45 4.89 -12.09
C ILE A 282 17.44 4.32 -11.06
N ASN A 283 16.97 3.48 -10.13
CA ASN A 283 17.83 2.85 -9.13
C ASN A 283 18.62 1.70 -9.73
N ASP A 284 18.07 0.97 -10.69
CA ASP A 284 18.81 -0.02 -11.46
C ASP A 284 20.02 0.63 -12.15
N ALA A 285 19.85 1.80 -12.77
CA ALA A 285 20.94 2.55 -13.40
C ALA A 285 22.05 2.91 -12.40
N ASN A 286 21.66 3.39 -11.22
CA ASN A 286 22.58 3.75 -10.14
C ASN A 286 23.34 2.52 -9.62
N VAL A 287 22.64 1.40 -9.40
CA VAL A 287 23.25 0.16 -8.92
C VAL A 287 24.21 -0.40 -9.96
N ILE A 288 23.82 -0.50 -11.24
CA ILE A 288 24.70 -0.97 -12.32
C ILE A 288 25.97 -0.11 -12.36
N GLY A 289 25.84 1.21 -12.32
CA GLY A 289 26.97 2.14 -12.34
C GLY A 289 27.90 2.03 -11.12
N GLY A 290 27.36 1.65 -9.95
CA GLY A 290 28.12 1.56 -8.68
C GLY A 290 28.55 0.14 -8.27
N SER A 291 28.04 -0.91 -8.92
CA SER A 291 28.19 -2.31 -8.47
C SER A 291 29.53 -2.96 -8.80
N ASN A 292 30.42 -2.28 -9.53
CA ASN A 292 31.63 -2.86 -10.10
C ASN A 292 31.36 -4.15 -10.92
N GLY A 293 30.20 -4.22 -11.57
CA GLY A 293 29.81 -5.31 -12.46
C GLY A 293 29.08 -6.48 -11.80
N SER A 294 28.74 -6.41 -10.50
CA SER A 294 27.90 -7.45 -9.89
C SER A 294 26.43 -7.41 -10.33
N TYR A 295 25.98 -6.27 -10.86
CA TYR A 295 24.70 -6.14 -11.55
C TYR A 295 24.95 -5.49 -12.92
N THR A 296 24.59 -6.19 -13.98
CA THR A 296 24.88 -5.82 -15.37
C THR A 296 23.60 -5.42 -16.11
N TYR A 297 23.76 -4.77 -17.27
CA TYR A 297 22.62 -4.47 -18.15
C TYR A 297 21.87 -5.74 -18.59
N ASP A 298 22.58 -6.83 -18.90
CA ASP A 298 21.97 -8.11 -19.28
C ASP A 298 21.20 -8.72 -18.11
N GLN A 299 21.75 -8.66 -16.89
CA GLN A 299 21.05 -9.17 -15.70
C GLN A 299 19.80 -8.32 -15.40
N PHE A 300 19.89 -7.00 -15.54
CA PHE A 300 18.74 -6.12 -15.44
C PHE A 300 17.64 -6.49 -16.42
N GLN A 301 17.97 -6.70 -17.70
CA GLN A 301 16.99 -7.11 -18.72
C GLN A 301 16.34 -8.45 -18.37
N ALA A 302 17.11 -9.44 -17.92
CA ALA A 302 16.60 -10.75 -17.50
C ALA A 302 15.69 -10.65 -16.26
N ASP A 303 16.07 -9.84 -15.26
CA ASP A 303 15.28 -9.60 -14.06
C ASP A 303 13.99 -8.85 -14.42
N TYR A 304 14.03 -7.91 -15.36
CA TYR A 304 12.84 -7.18 -15.82
C TYR A 304 11.87 -8.11 -16.54
N ILE A 305 12.34 -8.99 -17.42
CA ILE A 305 11.50 -10.03 -18.06
C ILE A 305 10.88 -10.95 -16.99
N THR A 306 11.63 -11.29 -15.94
CA THR A 306 11.12 -12.08 -14.81
C THR A 306 10.01 -11.33 -14.05
N LEU A 307 10.18 -10.03 -13.82
CA LEU A 307 9.14 -9.18 -13.25
C LEU A 307 7.89 -9.14 -14.12
N LEU A 308 8.02 -8.97 -15.44
CA LEU A 308 6.88 -8.98 -16.38
C LEU A 308 6.12 -10.31 -16.34
N LYS A 309 6.83 -11.44 -16.36
CA LYS A 309 6.23 -12.78 -16.22
C LYS A 309 5.50 -12.95 -14.88
N THR A 310 6.07 -12.42 -13.80
CA THR A 310 5.45 -12.44 -12.47
C THR A 310 4.17 -11.62 -12.44
N VAL A 311 4.20 -10.38 -12.97
CA VAL A 311 3.02 -9.52 -13.07
C VAL A 311 1.91 -10.18 -13.89
N ARG A 312 2.23 -10.71 -15.08
CA ARG A 312 1.25 -11.40 -15.92
C ARG A 312 0.67 -12.63 -15.23
N THR A 313 1.45 -13.34 -14.42
CA THR A 313 0.94 -14.48 -13.64
C THR A 313 -0.05 -14.05 -12.55
N LEU A 314 0.22 -12.94 -11.86
CA LEU A 314 -0.63 -12.45 -10.78
C LEU A 314 -1.89 -11.72 -11.28
N TYR A 315 -1.77 -11.04 -12.42
CA TYR A 315 -2.80 -10.20 -13.03
C TYR A 315 -2.96 -10.58 -14.52
N PRO A 316 -3.55 -11.75 -14.84
CA PRO A 316 -3.58 -12.31 -16.19
C PRO A 316 -4.23 -11.40 -17.22
N GLU A 317 -5.26 -10.64 -16.86
CA GLU A 317 -6.04 -9.83 -17.81
C GLU A 317 -5.59 -8.37 -17.93
N CYS A 318 -4.69 -7.92 -17.05
CA CYS A 318 -4.31 -6.51 -16.98
C CYS A 318 -3.61 -6.01 -18.26
N TYR A 319 -3.64 -4.71 -18.47
CA TYR A 319 -2.70 -4.05 -19.35
C TYR A 319 -1.43 -3.69 -18.54
N ILE A 320 -0.24 -4.02 -19.06
CA ILE A 320 1.04 -3.66 -18.43
C ILE A 320 1.62 -2.43 -19.13
N LEU A 321 1.81 -1.34 -18.40
CA LEU A 321 2.47 -0.13 -18.89
C LEU A 321 3.82 0.05 -18.17
N CYS A 322 4.89 -0.28 -18.86
CA CYS A 322 6.25 -0.01 -18.40
C CYS A 322 6.62 1.43 -18.72
N THR A 323 7.26 2.13 -17.78
CA THR A 323 7.63 3.52 -17.94
C THR A 323 8.94 3.85 -17.24
N ASP A 324 9.82 4.55 -17.93
CA ASP A 324 11.13 4.95 -17.41
C ASP A 324 11.59 6.28 -18.05
N LEU A 325 12.37 7.04 -17.31
CA LEU A 325 13.06 8.27 -17.72
C LEU A 325 14.59 8.17 -17.59
N SER A 326 15.09 7.06 -17.05
CA SER A 326 16.50 6.85 -16.77
C SER A 326 17.29 6.56 -18.06
N THR A 327 18.60 6.39 -17.88
CA THR A 327 19.50 5.93 -18.94
C THR A 327 19.23 4.48 -19.36
N LEU A 328 18.47 3.70 -18.57
CA LEU A 328 18.09 2.32 -18.87
C LEU A 328 16.84 2.18 -19.73
N ALA A 329 16.11 3.26 -20.04
CA ALA A 329 14.85 3.20 -20.75
C ALA A 329 14.91 2.41 -22.09
N ASN A 330 16.07 2.37 -22.76
CA ASN A 330 16.23 1.57 -23.97
C ASN A 330 16.35 0.06 -23.67
N TYR A 331 17.06 -0.32 -22.61
CA TYR A 331 17.15 -1.71 -22.14
C TYR A 331 15.80 -2.24 -21.65
N GLU A 332 15.02 -1.41 -20.94
CA GLU A 332 13.65 -1.78 -20.56
C GLU A 332 12.75 -2.00 -21.78
N LYS A 333 12.86 -1.12 -22.78
CA LYS A 333 12.11 -1.27 -24.03
C LYS A 333 12.50 -2.56 -24.77
N GLU A 334 13.78 -2.93 -24.75
CA GLU A 334 14.28 -4.18 -25.31
C GLU A 334 13.75 -5.39 -24.52
N ALA A 335 13.75 -5.34 -23.19
CA ALA A 335 13.15 -6.35 -22.32
C ALA A 335 11.66 -6.59 -22.63
N VAL A 336 10.88 -5.50 -22.79
CA VAL A 336 9.46 -5.57 -23.18
C VAL A 336 9.31 -6.20 -24.57
N SER A 337 10.18 -5.85 -25.52
CA SER A 337 10.15 -6.42 -26.87
C SER A 337 10.50 -7.91 -26.87
N GLU A 338 11.45 -8.34 -26.06
CA GLU A 338 11.86 -9.73 -25.93
C GLU A 338 10.75 -10.56 -25.27
N TYR A 339 10.20 -10.07 -24.16
CA TYR A 339 9.05 -10.68 -23.49
C TYR A 339 7.86 -10.86 -24.44
N THR A 340 7.51 -9.83 -25.20
CA THR A 340 6.41 -9.87 -26.18
C THR A 340 6.69 -10.90 -27.27
N LYS A 341 7.92 -10.97 -27.78
CA LYS A 341 8.32 -11.95 -28.80
C LYS A 341 8.29 -13.39 -28.27
N GLU A 342 8.67 -13.60 -27.01
CA GLU A 342 8.67 -14.91 -26.37
C GLU A 342 7.25 -15.42 -26.09
N THR A 343 6.36 -14.54 -25.60
CA THR A 343 5.06 -14.93 -25.05
C THR A 343 3.87 -14.68 -25.98
N GLY A 344 4.00 -13.76 -26.93
CA GLY A 344 2.90 -13.27 -27.75
C GLY A 344 1.94 -12.33 -27.01
N ASP A 345 2.30 -11.83 -25.82
CA ASP A 345 1.45 -10.91 -25.05
C ASP A 345 1.38 -9.53 -25.70
N GLU A 346 0.19 -9.14 -26.14
CA GLU A 346 -0.08 -7.83 -26.77
C GLU A 346 -0.62 -6.78 -25.78
N LYS A 347 -0.97 -7.17 -24.55
CA LYS A 347 -1.48 -6.27 -23.49
C LYS A 347 -0.33 -5.63 -22.70
N ILE A 348 0.69 -5.16 -23.40
CA ILE A 348 1.85 -4.51 -22.81
C ILE A 348 2.37 -3.37 -23.70
N SER A 349 2.85 -2.29 -23.08
CA SER A 349 3.52 -1.19 -23.77
C SER A 349 4.65 -0.60 -22.95
N PHE A 350 5.60 0.01 -23.65
CA PHE A 350 6.63 0.85 -23.05
C PHE A 350 6.35 2.34 -23.32
N TRP A 351 6.57 3.19 -22.32
CA TRP A 351 6.53 4.64 -22.42
C TRP A 351 7.83 5.26 -21.88
N LYS A 352 8.66 5.78 -22.80
CA LYS A 352 9.79 6.62 -22.41
C LYS A 352 9.29 8.00 -21.98
N ARG A 353 9.51 8.36 -20.73
CA ARG A 353 9.27 9.71 -20.21
C ARG A 353 10.45 10.61 -20.57
N SER A 354 10.17 11.90 -20.76
CA SER A 354 11.18 12.91 -21.15
C SER A 354 11.20 14.12 -20.22
N THR A 355 10.53 14.02 -19.08
CA THR A 355 10.51 15.07 -18.06
C THR A 355 11.86 15.14 -17.37
N ALA A 356 12.41 16.34 -17.25
CA ALA A 356 13.68 16.56 -16.57
C ALA A 356 13.45 17.23 -15.21
N TYR A 357 14.10 16.70 -14.17
CA TYR A 357 14.20 17.28 -12.84
C TYR A 357 15.54 16.87 -12.22
N SER A 358 16.09 17.70 -11.32
CA SER A 358 17.46 17.54 -10.81
C SER A 358 17.60 16.54 -9.66
N ARG A 359 16.51 16.23 -8.96
CA ARG A 359 16.47 15.39 -7.76
C ARG A 359 15.19 14.54 -7.77
N HIS A 360 14.25 14.73 -6.87
CA HIS A 360 12.93 14.11 -6.88
C HIS A 360 11.91 15.02 -7.58
N PRO A 361 10.87 14.45 -8.22
CA PRO A 361 9.85 15.24 -8.86
C PRO A 361 8.95 15.93 -7.82
N LEU A 362 8.92 17.26 -7.85
CA LEU A 362 7.98 18.06 -7.04
C LEU A 362 6.53 17.88 -7.52
N VAL A 363 5.56 18.34 -6.71
CA VAL A 363 4.11 18.34 -7.04
C VAL A 363 3.81 18.80 -8.47
N SER A 364 4.43 19.90 -8.93
CA SER A 364 4.20 20.46 -10.26
C SER A 364 4.64 19.50 -11.39
N VAL A 365 5.72 18.77 -11.16
CA VAL A 365 6.25 17.75 -12.07
C VAL A 365 5.30 16.56 -12.10
N HIS A 366 4.89 16.03 -10.94
CA HIS A 366 3.90 14.95 -10.88
C HIS A 366 2.57 15.30 -11.56
N LYS A 367 2.05 16.52 -11.35
CA LYS A 367 0.83 17.01 -12.05
C LYS A 367 1.03 17.08 -13.57
N SER A 368 2.20 17.49 -14.03
CA SER A 368 2.52 17.52 -15.46
C SER A 368 2.63 16.12 -16.05
N GLU A 369 3.32 15.21 -15.36
CA GLU A 369 3.47 13.82 -15.78
C GLU A 369 2.14 13.06 -15.75
N ALA A 370 1.26 13.33 -14.78
CA ALA A 370 -0.07 12.73 -14.71
C ALA A 370 -0.88 13.03 -15.98
N LYS A 371 -0.84 14.28 -16.47
CA LYS A 371 -1.48 14.67 -17.73
C LYS A 371 -0.91 13.90 -18.94
N GLN A 372 0.38 13.57 -18.92
CA GLN A 372 1.00 12.78 -19.98
C GLN A 372 0.63 11.29 -19.86
N LEU A 373 0.60 10.75 -18.65
CA LEU A 373 0.18 9.38 -18.35
C LEU A 373 -1.26 9.16 -18.78
N VAL A 374 -2.18 10.07 -18.44
CA VAL A 374 -3.59 10.01 -18.86
C VAL A 374 -3.69 9.96 -20.38
N LYS A 375 -3.04 10.88 -21.10
CA LYS A 375 -3.00 10.85 -22.58
C LYS A 375 -2.46 9.52 -23.14
N LYS A 376 -1.47 8.93 -22.46
CA LYS A 376 -0.89 7.64 -22.86
C LYS A 376 -1.90 6.50 -22.64
N ILE A 377 -2.58 6.46 -21.49
CA ILE A 377 -3.63 5.50 -21.17
C ILE A 377 -4.80 5.62 -22.17
N ASP A 378 -5.27 6.84 -22.47
CA ASP A 378 -6.32 7.10 -23.44
C ASP A 378 -5.96 6.59 -24.84
N LYS A 379 -4.73 6.85 -25.29
CA LYS A 379 -4.22 6.39 -26.59
C LYS A 379 -4.13 4.87 -26.68
N LEU A 380 -3.82 4.21 -25.57
CA LEU A 380 -3.75 2.75 -25.46
C LEU A 380 -5.12 2.10 -25.25
N ASN A 381 -6.15 2.89 -24.99
CA ASN A 381 -7.52 2.43 -24.85
C ASN A 381 -7.75 1.44 -23.70
N ILE A 382 -7.11 1.67 -22.54
CA ILE A 382 -7.07 0.69 -21.44
C ILE A 382 -8.40 0.61 -20.68
N PHE A 383 -9.09 1.75 -20.48
CA PHE A 383 -10.29 1.86 -19.63
C PHE A 383 -11.59 2.14 -20.41
N ARG A 384 -11.67 1.74 -21.69
CA ARG A 384 -12.88 1.98 -22.50
C ARG A 384 -14.02 1.02 -22.19
#